data_AF-A0A961GQ71-F1
#
_entry.id   AF-A0A961GQ71-F1
#
_cell.length_a   1.000
_cell.length_b   1.000
_cell.length_c   1.000
_cell.angle_alpha   90.00
_cell.angle_beta   90.00
_cell.angle_gamma   90.00
#
_symmetry.space_group_name_H-M   'P 1'
#
loop_
_entity.id
_entity.type
_entity.pdbx_description
1 polymer ?
#
loop_
_entity_poly.entity_id
_entity_poly.type
_entity_poly.pdbx_seq_one_letter_code
_entity_poly.pdbx_strand_id
1 'polypeptide(L)' 'LKTMLKSEGIAFREVDIEHDPEAADFVMSVNHGNQTVPTLRFADGSALTNPSLAEVKAKLAG' A
#
# COMPACT_ATOMS: atom_id res chain seq x y z
N LEU A 1 0.82 6.80 -7.99
CA LEU A 1 0.44 5.38 -7.82
C LEU A 1 -1.08 5.13 -7.93
N LYS A 2 -1.93 5.71 -7.08
CA LYS A 2 -3.41 5.51 -7.07
C LYS A 2 -4.07 5.57 -8.46
N THR A 3 -3.80 6.63 -9.24
CA THR A 3 -4.36 6.78 -10.60
C THR A 3 -3.92 5.66 -11.53
N MET A 4 -2.68 5.21 -11.41
CA MET A 4 -2.13 4.13 -12.24
C MET A 4 -2.80 2.79 -11.89
N LEU A 5 -3.01 2.49 -10.61
CA LEU A 5 -3.75 1.29 -10.18
C LEU A 5 -5.18 1.27 -10.74
N LYS A 6 -5.88 2.41 -10.69
CA LYS A 6 -7.22 2.55 -11.28
C LYS A 6 -7.20 2.32 -12.79
N SER A 7 -6.24 2.91 -13.50
CA SER A 7 -6.09 2.76 -14.95
C SER A 7 -5.83 1.31 -15.37
N GLU A 8 -5.21 0.52 -14.50
CA GLU A 8 -4.88 -0.88 -14.74
C GLU A 8 -5.99 -1.84 -14.28
N GLY A 9 -7.12 -1.31 -13.78
CA GLY A 9 -8.23 -2.12 -13.26
C GLY A 9 -7.87 -2.88 -11.98
N ILE A 10 -6.80 -2.50 -11.29
CA ILE A 10 -6.39 -3.15 -10.04
C ILE A 10 -7.31 -2.65 -8.93
N ALA A 11 -8.04 -3.57 -8.31
CA ALA A 11 -8.89 -3.26 -7.17
C ALA A 11 -8.02 -2.98 -5.93
N PHE A 12 -8.31 -1.88 -5.25
CA PHE A 12 -7.69 -1.54 -3.97
C PHE A 12 -8.70 -0.80 -3.09
N ARG A 13 -8.51 -0.91 -1.78
CA ARG A 13 -9.20 -0.10 -0.80
C ARG A 13 -8.31 1.06 -0.40
N GLU A 14 -8.83 2.27 -0.51
CA GLU A 14 -8.15 3.44 0.01
C GLU A 14 -8.38 3.56 1.51
N VAL A 15 -7.32 3.86 2.25
CA VAL A 15 -7.34 4.06 3.68
C VAL A 15 -6.55 5.33 3.96
N ASP A 16 -7.19 6.26 4.66
CA ASP A 16 -6.55 7.48 5.09
C ASP A 16 -6.01 7.30 6.51
N ILE A 17 -4.69 7.24 6.63
CA ILE A 17 -4.01 6.98 7.91
C ILE A 17 -4.13 8.17 8.88
N GLU A 18 -4.49 9.37 8.41
CA GLU A 18 -4.72 10.51 9.29
C GLU A 18 -6.00 10.35 10.11
N HIS A 19 -6.94 9.55 9.62
CA HIS A 19 -8.24 9.29 10.22
C HIS A 19 -8.39 7.86 10.77
N ASP A 20 -7.39 7.00 10.56
CA ASP A 20 -7.38 5.61 10.99
C ASP A 20 -6.07 5.30 11.75
N PRO A 21 -6.09 5.37 13.10
CA PRO A 21 -4.93 5.10 13.93
C PRO A 21 -4.34 3.70 13.74
N GLU A 22 -5.18 2.69 13.48
CA GLU A 22 -4.71 1.32 13.25
C GLU A 22 -3.94 1.21 11.93
N ALA A 23 -4.39 1.93 10.90
CA ALA A 23 -3.69 2.00 9.63
C ALA A 23 -2.36 2.78 9.76
N ALA A 24 -2.34 3.86 10.54
CA ALA A 24 -1.12 4.59 10.87
C ALA A 24 -0.08 3.70 11.58
N ASP A 25 -0.51 2.94 12.60
CA ASP A 25 0.35 1.99 13.32
C ASP A 25 0.89 0.91 12.38
N PHE A 26 0.05 0.38 11.49
CA PHE A 26 0.50 -0.57 10.47
C PHE A 26 1.57 0.05 9.57
N VAL A 27 1.33 1.25 9.03
CA VAL A 27 2.29 1.94 8.15
C VAL A 27 3.61 2.16 8.89
N MET A 28 3.58 2.61 10.15
CA MET A 28 4.80 2.78 10.95
C MET A 28 5.52 1.46 11.19
N SER A 29 4.80 0.37 11.46
CA SER A 29 5.38 -0.95 11.73
C SER A 29 6.18 -1.49 10.54
N VAL A 30 5.71 -1.25 9.31
CA VAL A 30 6.37 -1.71 8.07
C VAL A 30 7.41 -0.71 7.55
N ASN A 31 7.52 0.47 8.16
CA ASN A 31 8.38 1.58 7.74
C ASN A 31 9.36 2.07 8.81
N HIS A 32 9.73 1.20 9.74
CA HIS A 32 10.69 1.53 10.81
C HIS A 32 10.28 2.75 11.64
N GLY A 33 8.99 2.87 11.95
CA GLY A 33 8.43 3.99 12.72
C GLY A 33 8.03 5.21 11.89
N ASN A 34 8.19 5.19 10.57
CA ASN A 34 7.80 6.31 9.71
C ASN A 34 6.40 6.14 9.12
N GLN A 35 5.64 7.23 9.03
CA GLN A 35 4.33 7.23 8.36
C GLN A 35 4.47 7.48 6.84
N THR A 36 5.30 6.66 6.17
CA THR A 36 5.59 6.84 4.75
C THR A 36 4.41 6.38 3.89
N VAL A 37 3.91 7.28 3.05
CA VAL A 37 2.86 7.00 2.06
C VAL A 37 3.38 7.27 0.64
N PRO A 38 2.89 6.54 -0.38
CA PRO A 38 1.89 5.48 -0.33
C PRO A 38 2.47 4.14 0.17
N THR A 39 1.79 3.47 1.09
CA THR A 39 2.10 2.08 1.51
C THR A 39 0.95 1.17 1.09
N LEU A 40 1.25 0.05 0.44
CA LEU A 40 0.27 -0.96 0.06
C LEU A 40 0.39 -2.19 0.94
N ARG A 41 -0.74 -2.66 1.46
CA ARG A 41 -0.88 -3.93 2.16
C ARG A 41 -1.56 -4.94 1.23
N PHE A 42 -0.96 -6.10 1.05
CA PHE A 42 -1.48 -7.19 0.21
C PHE A 42 -2.22 -8.22 1.07
N ALA A 43 -3.04 -9.05 0.42
CA ALA A 43 -3.86 -10.07 1.10
C ALA A 43 -3.01 -11.17 1.76
N ASP A 44 -1.79 -11.40 1.27
CA ASP A 44 -0.81 -12.32 1.85
C ASP A 44 -0.17 -11.77 3.14
N GLY A 45 -0.56 -10.56 3.58
CA GLY A 45 -0.02 -9.89 4.76
C GLY A 45 1.27 -9.12 4.51
N SER A 46 1.85 -9.20 3.31
CA SER A 46 3.03 -8.42 2.94
C SER A 46 2.68 -6.95 2.68
N ALA A 47 3.70 -6.09 2.74
CA ALA A 47 3.56 -4.68 2.44
C ALA A 47 4.66 -4.19 1.49
N LEU A 48 4.32 -3.18 0.69
CA LEU A 48 5.28 -2.43 -0.10
C LEU A 48 5.15 -0.95 0.20
N THR A 49 6.28 -0.30 0.45
CA THR A 49 6.34 1.14 0.73
C THR A 49 6.83 1.88 -0.49
N ASN A 50 6.04 2.87 -0.92
CA ASN A 50 6.26 3.67 -2.11
C ASN A 50 6.59 2.84 -3.38
N PRO A 51 5.84 1.75 -3.69
CA PRO A 51 6.18 0.91 -4.83
C PRO A 51 5.85 1.58 -6.16
N SER A 52 6.57 1.16 -7.20
CA SER A 52 6.19 1.38 -8.59
C SER A 52 5.01 0.49 -9.00
N LEU A 53 4.31 0.87 -10.07
CA LEU A 53 3.22 0.05 -10.62
C LEU A 53 3.70 -1.36 -11.03
N ALA A 54 4.93 -1.46 -11.56
CA ALA A 54 5.51 -2.73 -11.99
C ALA A 54 5.71 -3.69 -10.81
N GLU A 55 6.21 -3.18 -9.67
CA GLU A 55 6.36 -3.97 -8.44
C GLU A 55 5.01 -4.46 -7.92
N VAL A 56 3.98 -3.60 -7.94
CA VAL A 56 2.63 -4.01 -7.53
C VAL A 56 2.09 -5.12 -8.43
N LYS A 57 2.23 -4.99 -9.75
CA LYS A 57 1.80 -6.03 -10.71
C LYS A 57 2.54 -7.33 -10.51
N ALA A 58 3.87 -7.29 -10.36
CA ALA A 58 4.68 -8.46 -10.10
C ALA A 58 4.25 -9.17 -8.80
N LYS A 59 3.93 -8.39 -7.77
CA LYS A 59 3.47 -8.90 -6.47
C LYS A 59 2.07 -9.54 -6.54
N LEU A 60 1.19 -9.04 -7.40
CA LEU A 60 -0.15 -9.61 -7.63
C LEU A 60 -0.17 -10.81 -8.57
N ALA A 61 0.91 -11.06 -9.31
CA ALA A 61 1.00 -12.15 -10.29
C ALA A 61 1.50 -13.47 -9.69
N GLY A 62 1.89 -13.48 -8.40
CA GLY A 62 2.29 -14.68 -7.64
C GLY A 62 1.18 -15.16 -6.73
#